data_AF-A0AAN5YCZ2-F1
#
_entry.id   AF-A0AAN5YCZ2-F1
#
_cell.length_a   1.000
_cell.length_b   1.000
_cell.length_c   1.000
_cell.angle_alpha   90.00
_cell.angle_beta   90.00
_cell.angle_gamma   90.00
#
_symmetry.space_group_name_H-M   'P 1'
#
loop_
_entity.id
_entity.type
_entity.pdbx_description
1 polymer ?
#
loop_
_entity_poly.entity_id
_entity_poly.type
_entity_poly.pdbx_seq_one_letter_code
_entity_poly.pdbx_strand_id
1 'polypeptide(L)'
;MAKKSAFNTLLGLSTLALGAAYVRWQNYTVGTTDYFVENPQFKDSLNGFTIAHLSDLHLPDQNVNLNDILDHVYKIQPNIIAITGDIVQTDATNLDEATLFTFFKALTDIAPTFATFGNHDAASLQHNLLVRTMGAAGIVHLNDRAITYTYKGQPLTLMGLDDKMNKYFLVGDALRTVDLTAEQMAQPKILLAHHPEAFLRYHENINKSPDLVLSGHAHGGQIRVPGIGGLFAPNQGKLPKYTSGVFYLPGNPDKQMVVSRGIGASSFPIRLNNRPEVIAVHLTTDIDRAVDGLTKSIDYITEQEGGVTFQQVENQYLARKQERAQAQGYFSVTPDATSSHEIIDAIDKEANVDAYTLVPNEEETDMTDPRENPFVDNNDYDDDAVDRSTIEAPKYEADDEEKVPHNPSIKSSYILLDPETNEKTVVDENVNAEKIFSDNLNEDVFIVKDPKKK
;
A
#
# COMPACT_ATOMS: atom_id res chain seq x y z
N MET A 1 20.04 -49.07 21.01
CA MET A 1 20.62 -47.80 20.50
C MET A 1 20.31 -47.56 19.02
N ALA A 2 20.67 -48.46 18.10
CA ALA A 2 20.47 -48.29 16.64
C ALA A 2 19.11 -47.70 16.20
N LYS A 3 17.97 -48.22 16.69
CA LYS A 3 16.63 -47.70 16.32
C LYS A 3 16.41 -46.21 16.69
N LYS A 4 16.96 -45.73 17.82
CA LYS A 4 16.89 -44.30 18.19
C LYS A 4 17.78 -43.44 17.30
N SER A 5 18.96 -43.94 16.91
CA SER A 5 19.84 -43.25 15.95
C SER A 5 19.15 -43.10 14.59
N ALA A 6 18.56 -44.18 14.06
CA ALA A 6 17.85 -44.16 12.80
C ALA A 6 16.65 -43.21 12.81
N PHE A 7 15.87 -43.17 13.90
CA PHE A 7 14.77 -42.22 14.08
C PHE A 7 15.27 -40.76 14.09
N ASN A 8 16.32 -40.45 14.84
CA ASN A 8 16.89 -39.09 14.89
C ASN A 8 17.46 -38.66 13.52
N THR A 9 18.12 -39.56 12.79
CA THR A 9 18.59 -39.30 11.42
C THR A 9 17.42 -39.05 10.46
N LEU A 10 16.36 -39.87 10.52
CA LEU A 10 15.17 -39.68 9.71
C LEU A 10 14.50 -38.34 10.00
N LEU A 11 14.34 -37.98 11.29
CA LEU A 11 13.77 -36.71 11.71
C LEU A 11 14.60 -35.52 11.22
N GLY A 12 15.94 -35.58 11.35
CA GLY A 12 16.83 -34.54 10.85
C GLY A 12 16.74 -34.35 9.33
N LEU A 13 16.72 -35.45 8.56
CA LEU A 13 16.53 -35.40 7.11
C LEU A 13 15.16 -34.84 6.71
N SER A 14 14.08 -35.22 7.42
CA SER A 14 12.75 -34.68 7.19
C SER A 14 12.68 -33.17 7.46
N THR A 15 13.27 -32.69 8.55
CA THR A 15 13.33 -31.24 8.86
C THR A 15 14.11 -30.47 7.80
N LEU A 16 15.23 -31.01 7.32
CA LEU A 16 16.01 -30.38 6.23
C LEU A 16 15.22 -30.36 4.91
N ALA A 17 14.52 -31.44 4.57
CA ALA A 17 13.67 -31.51 3.38
C ALA A 17 12.50 -30.52 3.43
N LEU A 18 11.82 -30.41 4.57
CA LEU A 18 10.75 -29.43 4.79
C LEU A 18 11.28 -27.99 4.76
N GLY A 19 12.43 -27.72 5.38
CA GLY A 19 13.08 -26.40 5.32
C GLY A 19 13.48 -26.01 3.89
N ALA A 20 14.06 -26.93 3.12
CA ALA A 20 14.39 -26.70 1.71
C ALA A 20 13.14 -26.49 0.84
N ALA A 21 12.07 -27.26 1.07
CA ALA A 21 10.79 -27.07 0.39
C ALA A 21 10.16 -25.71 0.72
N TYR A 22 10.21 -25.28 1.98
CA TYR A 22 9.72 -23.97 2.42
C TYR A 22 10.51 -22.82 1.78
N VAL A 23 11.85 -22.88 1.80
CA VAL A 23 12.70 -21.87 1.13
C VAL A 23 12.43 -21.86 -0.37
N ARG A 24 12.31 -23.01 -1.03
CA ARG A 24 11.95 -23.08 -2.46
C ARG A 24 10.59 -22.42 -2.73
N TRP A 25 9.57 -22.76 -1.94
CA TRP A 25 8.24 -22.15 -2.08
C TRP A 25 8.29 -20.61 -1.91
N GLN A 26 9.02 -20.11 -0.92
CA GLN A 26 9.21 -18.68 -0.66
C GLN A 26 9.98 -17.91 -1.75
N ASN A 27 10.68 -18.58 -2.67
CA ASN A 27 11.51 -17.94 -3.70
C ASN A 27 11.00 -18.16 -5.14
N TYR A 28 10.22 -19.22 -5.37
CA TYR A 28 9.78 -19.63 -6.71
C TYR A 28 8.25 -19.60 -6.87
N THR A 29 7.52 -19.00 -5.92
CA THR A 29 6.09 -18.74 -6.06
C THR A 29 5.78 -17.29 -5.74
N VAL A 30 4.87 -16.69 -6.50
CA VAL A 30 4.27 -15.38 -6.21
C VAL A 30 2.93 -15.58 -5.49
N GLY A 31 2.36 -14.51 -4.93
CA GLY A 31 0.96 -14.51 -4.53
C GLY A 31 0.39 -13.10 -4.48
N THR A 32 -0.93 -12.98 -4.40
CA THR A 32 -1.59 -11.69 -4.18
C THR A 32 -1.43 -11.24 -2.72
N THR A 33 -1.45 -9.94 -2.48
CA THR A 33 -1.63 -9.34 -1.15
C THR A 33 -2.48 -8.08 -1.29
N ASP A 34 -3.58 -8.05 -0.56
CA ASP A 34 -4.63 -7.04 -0.70
C ASP A 34 -4.46 -5.94 0.35
N TYR A 35 -4.51 -4.68 -0.09
CA TYR A 35 -4.46 -3.50 0.76
C TYR A 35 -5.66 -2.60 0.49
N PHE A 36 -6.48 -2.39 1.52
CA PHE A 36 -7.57 -1.42 1.49
C PHE A 36 -7.03 -0.06 1.92
N VAL A 37 -7.07 0.90 1.01
CA VAL A 37 -6.60 2.28 1.23
C VAL A 37 -7.84 3.14 1.43
N GLU A 38 -8.19 3.36 2.70
CA GLU A 38 -9.23 4.30 3.09
C GLU A 38 -8.72 5.73 2.94
N ASN A 39 -9.33 6.50 2.04
CA ASN A 39 -8.94 7.88 1.79
C ASN A 39 -10.15 8.69 1.25
N PRO A 40 -10.55 9.80 1.91
CA PRO A 40 -11.71 10.59 1.49
C PRO A 40 -11.55 11.28 0.12
N GLN A 41 -10.32 11.34 -0.44
CA GLN A 41 -10.09 11.87 -1.79
C GLN A 41 -10.55 10.88 -2.89
N PHE A 42 -10.57 9.57 -2.63
CA PHE A 42 -10.97 8.54 -3.59
C PHE A 42 -12.47 8.19 -3.49
N LYS A 43 -13.30 9.23 -3.52
CA LYS A 43 -14.76 9.17 -3.44
C LYS A 43 -15.43 8.88 -4.79
N ASP A 44 -16.76 8.86 -4.80
CA ASP A 44 -17.60 8.70 -5.99
C ASP A 44 -17.22 7.42 -6.78
N SER A 45 -16.93 7.49 -8.08
CA SER A 45 -16.52 6.31 -8.86
C SER A 45 -15.12 5.79 -8.54
N LEU A 46 -14.32 6.52 -7.75
CA LEU A 46 -13.02 6.04 -7.28
C LEU A 46 -13.14 5.15 -6.02
N ASN A 47 -14.30 5.12 -5.37
CA ASN A 47 -14.57 4.16 -4.30
C ASN A 47 -14.78 2.76 -4.91
N GLY A 48 -14.01 1.76 -4.46
CA GLY A 48 -13.90 0.44 -5.07
C GLY A 48 -12.93 0.39 -6.26
N PHE A 49 -12.24 1.48 -6.60
CA PHE A 49 -11.23 1.48 -7.66
C PHE A 49 -10.05 0.59 -7.27
N THR A 50 -9.69 -0.34 -8.14
CA THR A 50 -8.69 -1.38 -7.84
C THR A 50 -7.46 -1.23 -8.72
N ILE A 51 -6.27 -1.28 -8.11
CA ILE A 51 -4.97 -1.15 -8.77
C ILE A 51 -4.19 -2.45 -8.56
N ALA A 52 -3.75 -3.08 -9.64
CA ALA A 52 -2.75 -4.14 -9.54
C ALA A 52 -1.36 -3.50 -9.54
N HIS A 53 -0.63 -3.63 -8.43
CA HIS A 53 0.69 -3.03 -8.24
C HIS A 53 1.78 -4.10 -8.31
N LEU A 54 2.66 -3.96 -9.30
CA LEU A 54 3.85 -4.76 -9.52
C LEU A 54 5.08 -3.89 -9.27
N SER A 55 6.14 -4.50 -8.74
CA SER A 55 7.40 -3.81 -8.49
C SER A 55 8.56 -4.79 -8.47
N ASP A 56 9.75 -4.29 -8.78
CA ASP A 56 11.02 -5.00 -8.65
C ASP A 56 10.99 -6.37 -9.35
N LEU A 57 10.56 -6.39 -10.61
CA LEU A 57 10.49 -7.61 -11.42
C LEU A 57 11.87 -8.24 -11.62
N HIS A 58 12.92 -7.43 -11.81
CA HIS A 58 14.31 -7.90 -12.05
C HIS A 58 14.43 -8.93 -13.19
N LEU A 59 13.75 -8.70 -14.31
CA LEU A 59 13.87 -9.57 -15.49
C LEU A 59 15.33 -9.62 -16.00
N PRO A 60 15.84 -10.80 -16.43
CA PRO A 60 15.17 -12.11 -16.55
C PRO A 60 15.31 -13.01 -15.30
N ASP A 61 15.80 -12.47 -14.17
CA ASP A 61 16.17 -13.22 -12.96
C ASP A 61 15.07 -13.19 -11.87
N GLN A 62 13.81 -12.99 -12.26
CA GLN A 62 12.69 -12.85 -11.35
C GLN A 62 12.38 -14.11 -10.50
N ASN A 63 12.99 -15.26 -10.82
CA ASN A 63 12.82 -16.60 -10.21
C ASN A 63 11.39 -17.21 -10.25
N VAL A 64 10.35 -16.39 -10.36
CA VAL A 64 8.96 -16.82 -10.58
C VAL A 64 8.63 -16.91 -12.07
N ASN A 65 7.53 -17.61 -12.40
CA ASN A 65 7.02 -17.70 -13.77
C ASN A 65 6.21 -16.44 -14.11
N LEU A 66 6.43 -15.87 -15.30
CA LEU A 66 5.69 -14.69 -15.75
C LEU A 66 4.19 -14.97 -15.91
N ASN A 67 3.81 -16.19 -16.30
CA ASN A 67 2.40 -16.57 -16.41
C ASN A 67 1.72 -16.61 -15.03
N ASP A 68 2.43 -17.01 -13.97
CA ASP A 68 1.87 -16.98 -12.61
C ASP A 68 1.59 -15.52 -12.18
N ILE A 69 2.49 -14.58 -12.53
CA ILE A 69 2.26 -13.14 -12.29
C ILE A 69 1.01 -12.67 -13.05
N LEU A 70 0.88 -13.00 -14.34
CA LEU A 70 -0.27 -12.62 -15.16
C LEU A 70 -1.58 -13.20 -14.61
N ASP A 71 -1.57 -14.46 -14.20
CA ASP A 71 -2.71 -15.13 -13.54
C ASP A 71 -3.14 -14.39 -12.26
N HIS A 72 -2.19 -13.92 -11.46
CA HIS A 72 -2.47 -13.14 -10.25
C HIS A 72 -3.02 -11.75 -10.59
N VAL A 73 -2.44 -11.04 -11.57
CA VAL A 73 -2.94 -9.73 -12.04
C VAL A 73 -4.34 -9.84 -12.65
N TYR A 74 -4.60 -10.88 -13.45
CA TYR A 74 -5.91 -11.14 -14.05
C TYR A 74 -6.98 -11.38 -12.97
N LYS A 75 -6.68 -12.20 -11.94
CA LYS A 75 -7.62 -12.49 -10.84
C LYS A 75 -7.98 -11.26 -9.99
N ILE A 76 -7.14 -10.23 -9.96
CA ILE A 76 -7.43 -8.96 -9.26
C ILE A 76 -8.52 -8.14 -9.98
N GLN A 77 -8.74 -8.37 -11.27
CA GLN A 77 -9.65 -7.57 -12.12
C GLN A 77 -9.41 -6.04 -11.97
N PRO A 78 -8.16 -5.56 -12.13
CA PRO A 78 -7.80 -4.18 -11.82
C PRO A 78 -8.39 -3.17 -12.82
N ASN A 79 -8.63 -1.94 -12.36
CA ASN A 79 -8.98 -0.81 -13.22
C ASN A 79 -7.75 -0.18 -13.89
N ILE A 80 -6.58 -0.26 -13.23
CA ILE A 80 -5.26 0.07 -13.81
C ILE A 80 -4.18 -0.87 -13.24
N ILE A 81 -3.10 -1.05 -13.99
CA ILE A 81 -1.87 -1.71 -13.53
C ILE A 81 -0.79 -0.65 -13.30
N ALA A 82 -0.08 -0.71 -12.18
CA ALA A 82 1.02 0.16 -11.83
C ALA A 82 2.32 -0.63 -11.66
N ILE A 83 3.39 -0.22 -12.36
CA ILE A 83 4.73 -0.82 -12.29
C ILE A 83 5.70 0.22 -11.71
N THR A 84 6.21 -0.02 -10.50
CA THR A 84 6.97 1.01 -9.74
C THR A 84 8.49 0.80 -9.76
N GLY A 85 9.04 0.44 -10.92
CA GLY A 85 10.49 0.32 -11.14
C GLY A 85 11.11 -1.05 -10.87
N ASP A 86 12.41 -1.12 -11.14
CA ASP A 86 13.26 -2.31 -11.21
C ASP A 86 12.63 -3.44 -12.05
N ILE A 87 12.24 -3.07 -13.27
CA ILE A 87 11.66 -3.99 -14.24
C ILE A 87 12.71 -4.98 -14.75
N VAL A 88 13.94 -4.51 -15.03
CA VAL A 88 15.05 -5.32 -15.56
C VAL A 88 16.29 -5.22 -14.67
N GLN A 89 17.18 -6.22 -14.71
CA GLN A 89 18.49 -6.10 -14.07
C GLN A 89 19.39 -5.06 -14.78
N THR A 90 20.26 -4.40 -14.01
CA THR A 90 21.24 -3.43 -14.53
C THR A 90 22.19 -4.08 -15.56
N ASP A 91 22.62 -5.31 -15.28
CA ASP A 91 23.56 -6.10 -16.07
C ASP A 91 22.87 -7.11 -17.00
N ALA A 92 21.57 -6.91 -17.29
CA ALA A 92 20.79 -7.76 -18.19
C ALA A 92 21.35 -7.71 -19.63
N THR A 93 22.20 -8.67 -19.97
CA THR A 93 22.88 -8.75 -21.27
C THR A 93 22.07 -9.47 -22.35
N ASN A 94 21.11 -10.31 -21.96
CA ASN A 94 20.31 -11.16 -22.86
C ASN A 94 18.80 -11.03 -22.60
N LEU A 95 18.27 -9.79 -22.51
CA LEU A 95 16.82 -9.60 -22.53
C LEU A 95 16.26 -9.98 -23.90
N ASP A 96 15.41 -11.00 -23.93
CA ASP A 96 14.62 -11.30 -25.12
C ASP A 96 13.47 -10.29 -25.23
N GLU A 97 13.57 -9.42 -26.25
CA GLU A 97 12.54 -8.43 -26.55
C GLU A 97 11.18 -9.08 -26.82
N ALA A 98 11.14 -10.26 -27.44
CA ALA A 98 9.87 -10.93 -27.77
C ALA A 98 9.13 -11.39 -26.51
N THR A 99 9.84 -12.00 -25.56
CA THR A 99 9.30 -12.34 -24.22
C THR A 99 8.87 -11.08 -23.47
N LEU A 100 9.68 -10.03 -23.46
CA LEU A 100 9.38 -8.77 -22.78
C LEU A 100 8.12 -8.10 -23.35
N PHE A 101 8.02 -8.00 -24.68
CA PHE A 101 6.85 -7.49 -25.39
C PHE A 101 5.61 -8.33 -25.07
N THR A 102 5.71 -9.66 -25.12
CA THR A 102 4.58 -10.57 -24.86
C THR A 102 4.04 -10.39 -23.44
N PHE A 103 4.92 -10.28 -22.45
CA PHE A 103 4.54 -10.06 -21.05
C PHE A 103 3.87 -8.69 -20.85
N PHE A 104 4.45 -7.61 -21.39
CA PHE A 104 3.85 -6.27 -21.32
C PHE A 104 2.53 -6.18 -22.07
N LYS A 105 2.43 -6.82 -23.23
CA LYS A 105 1.20 -6.86 -24.03
C LYS A 105 0.09 -7.53 -23.24
N ALA A 106 0.37 -8.68 -22.61
CA ALA A 106 -0.59 -9.37 -21.74
C ALA A 106 -1.04 -8.52 -20.54
N LEU A 107 -0.15 -7.73 -19.91
CA LEU A 107 -0.56 -6.77 -18.87
C LEU A 107 -1.53 -5.71 -19.43
N THR A 108 -1.20 -5.10 -20.57
CA THR A 108 -2.06 -4.07 -21.20
C THR A 108 -3.40 -4.62 -21.73
N ASP A 109 -3.49 -5.92 -22.01
CA ASP A 109 -4.76 -6.59 -22.38
C ASP A 109 -5.64 -6.88 -21.16
N ILE A 110 -5.08 -6.87 -19.94
CA ILE A 110 -5.85 -6.97 -18.68
C ILE A 110 -6.39 -5.58 -18.29
N ALA A 111 -5.53 -4.56 -18.26
CA ALA A 111 -5.93 -3.20 -17.88
C ALA A 111 -4.92 -2.12 -18.38
N PRO A 112 -5.33 -0.84 -18.46
CA PRO A 112 -4.43 0.28 -18.71
C PRO A 112 -3.23 0.26 -17.76
N THR A 113 -2.02 0.22 -18.32
CA THR A 113 -0.79 -0.05 -17.56
C THR A 113 0.13 1.16 -17.57
N PHE A 114 0.59 1.56 -16.38
CA PHE A 114 1.46 2.71 -16.14
C PHE A 114 2.77 2.25 -15.48
N ALA A 115 3.89 2.79 -15.91
CA ALA A 115 5.21 2.40 -15.41
C ALA A 115 6.10 3.61 -15.09
N THR A 116 6.91 3.48 -14.05
CA THR A 116 8.08 4.35 -13.78
C THR A 116 9.32 3.46 -13.63
N PHE A 117 10.51 4.04 -13.80
CA PHE A 117 11.77 3.32 -13.59
C PHE A 117 12.27 3.32 -12.14
N GLY A 118 12.98 2.25 -11.80
CA GLY A 118 13.82 2.14 -10.61
C GLY A 118 15.31 2.21 -10.96
N ASN A 119 16.17 2.15 -9.95
CA ASN A 119 17.60 2.38 -10.15
C ASN A 119 18.28 1.30 -11.01
N HIS A 120 17.75 0.08 -11.10
CA HIS A 120 18.26 -0.93 -12.05
C HIS A 120 17.90 -0.57 -13.49
N ASP A 121 16.66 -0.12 -13.75
CA ASP A 121 16.21 0.27 -15.11
C ASP A 121 16.97 1.49 -15.64
N ALA A 122 17.15 2.49 -14.78
CA ALA A 122 17.86 3.72 -15.11
C ALA A 122 19.37 3.51 -15.33
N ALA A 123 19.97 2.54 -14.61
CA ALA A 123 21.36 2.14 -14.80
C ALA A 123 21.58 1.16 -15.97
N SER A 124 20.52 0.50 -16.46
CA SER A 124 20.63 -0.58 -17.43
C SER A 124 21.03 -0.08 -18.81
N LEU A 125 21.97 -0.79 -19.44
CA LEU A 125 22.30 -0.59 -20.86
C LEU A 125 21.11 -0.91 -21.79
N GLN A 126 20.08 -1.59 -21.27
CA GLN A 126 18.86 -1.94 -21.99
C GLN A 126 17.72 -0.92 -21.81
N HIS A 127 17.96 0.22 -21.15
CA HIS A 127 16.97 1.30 -20.97
C HIS A 127 16.20 1.64 -22.26
N ASN A 128 16.90 1.86 -23.38
CA ASN A 128 16.25 2.20 -24.66
C ASN A 128 15.39 1.06 -25.23
N LEU A 129 15.81 -0.19 -25.01
CA LEU A 129 15.05 -1.38 -25.37
C LEU A 129 13.76 -1.45 -24.54
N LEU A 130 13.88 -1.25 -23.22
CA LEU A 130 12.77 -1.27 -22.27
C LEU A 130 11.73 -0.18 -22.59
N VAL A 131 12.14 1.08 -22.75
CA VAL A 131 11.24 2.20 -23.13
C VAL A 131 10.49 1.90 -24.44
N ARG A 132 11.20 1.44 -25.48
CA ARG A 132 10.61 1.10 -26.77
C ARG A 132 9.60 -0.06 -26.65
N THR A 133 9.94 -1.09 -25.89
CA THR A 133 9.10 -2.30 -25.75
C THR A 133 7.85 -2.02 -24.92
N MET A 134 7.96 -1.23 -23.85
CA MET A 134 6.82 -0.72 -23.08
C MET A 134 5.87 0.09 -23.98
N GLY A 135 6.40 1.08 -24.71
CA GLY A 135 5.60 1.92 -25.60
C GLY A 135 4.93 1.13 -26.73
N ALA A 136 5.64 0.15 -27.32
CA ALA A 136 5.09 -0.72 -28.35
C ALA A 136 3.97 -1.65 -27.83
N ALA A 137 4.06 -2.09 -26.57
CA ALA A 137 3.02 -2.90 -25.93
C ALA A 137 1.78 -2.07 -25.52
N GLY A 138 1.94 -0.75 -25.34
CA GLY A 138 0.87 0.15 -24.87
C GLY A 138 1.00 0.57 -23.39
N ILE A 139 2.14 0.30 -22.74
CA ILE A 139 2.43 0.79 -21.39
C ILE A 139 2.76 2.29 -21.46
N VAL A 140 2.09 3.08 -20.63
CA VAL A 140 2.36 4.51 -20.50
C VAL A 140 3.49 4.74 -19.50
N HIS A 141 4.63 5.22 -20.02
CA HIS A 141 5.81 5.52 -19.22
C HIS A 141 5.73 6.92 -18.61
N LEU A 142 5.78 7.02 -17.27
CA LEU A 142 5.48 8.23 -16.50
C LEU A 142 6.70 8.91 -15.86
N ASN A 143 7.94 8.51 -16.17
CA ASN A 143 9.16 9.13 -15.61
C ASN A 143 9.13 10.67 -15.72
N ASP A 144 9.14 11.33 -14.56
CA ASP A 144 9.04 12.80 -14.40
C ASP A 144 7.81 13.44 -15.08
N ARG A 145 6.68 12.72 -15.11
CA ARG A 145 5.47 13.15 -15.82
C ARG A 145 4.21 12.89 -15.01
N ALA A 146 3.18 13.67 -15.33
CA ALA A 146 1.83 13.47 -14.83
C ALA A 146 0.82 13.51 -15.96
N ILE A 147 -0.20 12.65 -15.87
CA ILE A 147 -1.36 12.63 -16.76
C ILE A 147 -2.64 12.70 -15.94
N THR A 148 -3.74 13.17 -16.54
CA THR A 148 -5.08 12.93 -15.99
C THR A 148 -5.65 11.67 -16.65
N TYR A 149 -5.96 10.67 -15.82
CA TYR A 149 -6.73 9.49 -16.20
C TYR A 149 -8.19 9.70 -15.78
N THR A 150 -9.16 9.39 -16.64
CA THR A 150 -10.59 9.59 -16.33
C THR A 150 -11.30 8.25 -16.21
N TYR A 151 -11.76 7.93 -14.99
CA TYR A 151 -12.51 6.70 -14.72
C TYR A 151 -13.98 6.99 -14.41
N LYS A 152 -14.88 6.55 -15.30
CA LYS A 152 -16.34 6.77 -15.20
C LYS A 152 -16.70 8.25 -14.96
N GLY A 153 -15.99 9.15 -15.64
CA GLY A 153 -16.16 10.60 -15.54
C GLY A 153 -15.40 11.29 -14.41
N GLN A 154 -14.83 10.56 -13.44
CA GLN A 154 -13.99 11.15 -12.38
C GLN A 154 -12.52 11.24 -12.83
N PRO A 155 -11.88 12.41 -12.74
CA PRO A 155 -10.47 12.58 -13.07
C PRO A 155 -9.55 12.18 -11.91
N LEU A 156 -8.43 11.54 -12.25
CA LEU A 156 -7.39 11.05 -11.35
C LEU A 156 -6.02 11.43 -11.95
N THR A 157 -5.21 12.18 -11.21
CA THR A 157 -3.83 12.48 -11.63
C THR A 157 -2.94 11.27 -11.35
N LEU A 158 -2.36 10.68 -12.39
CA LEU A 158 -1.32 9.66 -12.26
C LEU A 158 0.03 10.32 -12.52
N MET A 159 0.95 10.20 -11.56
CA MET A 159 2.29 10.79 -11.58
C MET A 159 3.34 9.69 -11.53
N GLY A 160 4.44 9.86 -12.26
CA GLY A 160 5.64 9.01 -12.13
C GLY A 160 6.88 9.84 -11.81
N LEU A 161 7.74 9.33 -10.95
CA LEU A 161 9.04 9.91 -10.64
C LEU A 161 10.15 9.07 -11.27
N ASP A 162 11.06 9.72 -12.01
CA ASP A 162 12.21 9.07 -12.62
C ASP A 162 13.29 8.73 -11.57
N ASP A 163 13.84 7.51 -11.61
CA ASP A 163 15.03 7.15 -10.84
C ASP A 163 16.28 7.71 -11.50
N LYS A 164 16.44 9.02 -11.39
CA LYS A 164 17.72 9.66 -11.72
C LYS A 164 18.70 9.25 -10.64
N MET A 165 19.71 8.44 -11.00
CA MET A 165 20.79 7.91 -10.14
C MET A 165 21.52 8.94 -9.24
N ASN A 166 21.25 10.23 -9.45
CA ASN A 166 21.63 11.33 -8.58
C ASN A 166 20.73 11.37 -7.33
N LYS A 167 21.35 11.24 -6.15
CA LYS A 167 20.70 11.23 -4.81
C LYS A 167 19.94 12.52 -4.42
N TYR A 168 19.71 13.45 -5.34
CA TYR A 168 18.98 14.69 -5.12
C TYR A 168 17.51 14.47 -4.72
N PHE A 169 16.90 13.31 -5.02
CA PHE A 169 15.55 13.01 -4.53
C PHE A 169 15.46 12.88 -2.99
N LEU A 170 16.60 12.69 -2.29
CA LEU A 170 16.67 12.68 -0.82
C LEU A 170 16.91 14.08 -0.22
N VAL A 171 17.04 15.13 -1.05
CA VAL A 171 17.43 16.48 -0.64
C VAL A 171 16.49 17.52 -1.26
N GLY A 172 15.51 17.97 -0.47
CA GLY A 172 14.48 18.91 -0.92
C GLY A 172 13.32 18.20 -1.65
N ASP A 173 12.54 18.99 -2.41
CA ASP A 173 11.37 18.52 -3.14
C ASP A 173 11.73 17.39 -4.12
N ALA A 174 11.34 16.17 -3.75
CA ALA A 174 11.54 14.99 -4.60
C ALA A 174 10.81 15.12 -5.94
N LEU A 175 9.66 15.81 -5.96
CA LEU A 175 8.76 15.99 -7.11
C LEU A 175 9.04 17.28 -7.89
N ARG A 176 10.19 17.95 -7.66
CA ARG A 176 10.58 19.18 -8.38
C ARG A 176 10.58 19.02 -9.91
N THR A 177 10.80 17.81 -10.41
CA THR A 177 10.83 17.46 -11.85
C THR A 177 9.47 17.05 -12.43
N VAL A 178 8.47 16.76 -11.60
CA VAL A 178 7.12 16.34 -12.04
C VAL A 178 6.23 17.57 -12.14
N ASP A 179 6.01 18.12 -13.34
CA ASP A 179 5.15 19.29 -13.51
C ASP A 179 3.67 18.94 -13.58
N LEU A 180 2.85 19.77 -12.93
CA LEU A 180 1.39 19.61 -12.83
C LEU A 180 0.69 20.87 -13.35
N THR A 181 -0.38 20.67 -14.12
CA THR A 181 -1.34 21.73 -14.43
C THR A 181 -2.18 22.11 -13.21
N ALA A 182 -2.87 23.26 -13.26
CA ALA A 182 -3.78 23.69 -12.19
C ALA A 182 -4.90 22.66 -11.92
N GLU A 183 -5.38 21.98 -12.96
CA GLU A 183 -6.39 20.93 -12.85
C GLU A 183 -5.82 19.69 -12.16
N GLN A 184 -4.63 19.22 -12.58
CA GLN A 184 -3.97 18.05 -11.97
C GLN A 184 -3.63 18.25 -10.49
N MET A 185 -3.27 19.47 -10.08
CA MET A 185 -3.05 19.80 -8.66
C MET A 185 -4.33 19.66 -7.82
N ALA A 186 -5.49 19.98 -8.39
CA ALA A 186 -6.80 19.92 -7.73
C ALA A 186 -7.46 18.52 -7.73
N GLN A 187 -7.04 17.62 -8.62
CA GLN A 187 -7.53 16.23 -8.71
C GLN A 187 -6.90 15.33 -7.63
N PRO A 188 -7.52 14.20 -7.26
CA PRO A 188 -6.86 13.14 -6.49
C PRO A 188 -5.60 12.66 -7.23
N LYS A 189 -4.51 12.37 -6.49
CA LYS A 189 -3.17 12.11 -7.04
C LYS A 189 -2.63 10.77 -6.58
N ILE A 190 -2.20 9.93 -7.53
CA ILE A 190 -1.42 8.71 -7.26
C ILE A 190 -0.02 8.89 -7.85
N LEU A 191 1.00 8.61 -7.03
CA LEU A 191 2.41 8.65 -7.41
C LEU A 191 2.97 7.23 -7.54
N LEU A 192 3.55 6.91 -8.68
CA LEU A 192 4.45 5.77 -8.87
C LEU A 192 5.89 6.27 -8.62
N ALA A 193 6.56 5.77 -7.58
CA ALA A 193 7.94 6.15 -7.27
C ALA A 193 8.70 5.01 -6.61
N HIS A 194 9.93 4.74 -7.05
CA HIS A 194 10.64 3.53 -6.65
C HIS A 194 11.06 3.51 -5.16
N HIS A 195 11.50 4.66 -4.61
CA HIS A 195 12.11 4.77 -3.28
C HIS A 195 11.11 5.02 -2.13
N PRO A 196 10.85 4.06 -1.23
CA PRO A 196 9.94 4.28 -0.10
C PRO A 196 10.59 5.09 1.03
N GLU A 197 11.92 5.13 1.14
CA GLU A 197 12.62 5.97 2.12
C GLU A 197 12.45 7.47 1.88
N ALA A 198 12.09 7.87 0.66
CA ALA A 198 11.82 9.24 0.27
C ALA A 198 10.38 9.70 0.58
N PHE A 199 9.55 8.88 1.24
CA PHE A 199 8.13 9.16 1.49
C PHE A 199 7.85 10.58 1.97
N LEU A 200 8.56 11.07 2.99
CA LEU A 200 8.38 12.43 3.51
C LEU A 200 8.71 13.52 2.48
N ARG A 201 9.66 13.27 1.57
CA ARG A 201 10.09 14.20 0.52
C ARG A 201 9.05 14.36 -0.59
N TYR A 202 8.23 13.34 -0.83
CA TYR A 202 7.11 13.42 -1.79
C TYR A 202 6.01 14.42 -1.37
N HIS A 203 6.02 14.88 -0.12
CA HIS A 203 5.05 15.81 0.43
C HIS A 203 5.62 17.20 0.76
N GLU A 204 6.90 17.48 0.47
CA GLU A 204 7.50 18.81 0.72
C GLU A 204 6.85 19.91 -0.14
N ASN A 205 6.43 19.57 -1.35
CA ASN A 205 5.66 20.45 -2.22
C ASN A 205 4.16 20.18 -2.06
N ILE A 206 3.49 21.00 -1.24
CA ILE A 206 2.08 20.82 -0.89
C ILE A 206 1.14 20.73 -2.11
N ASN A 207 1.48 21.41 -3.22
CA ASN A 207 0.69 21.41 -4.45
C ASN A 207 0.85 20.12 -5.27
N LYS A 208 2.00 19.43 -5.13
CA LYS A 208 2.30 18.14 -5.80
C LYS A 208 2.05 16.93 -4.90
N SER A 209 1.79 17.15 -3.60
CA SER A 209 1.62 16.14 -2.55
C SER A 209 0.59 15.04 -2.92
N PRO A 210 1.02 13.80 -3.22
CA PRO A 210 0.13 12.72 -3.65
C PRO A 210 -0.79 12.28 -2.52
N ASP A 211 -1.96 11.73 -2.84
CA ASP A 211 -2.89 11.13 -1.88
C ASP A 211 -2.50 9.67 -1.59
N LEU A 212 -2.02 8.97 -2.62
CA LEU A 212 -1.42 7.63 -2.52
C LEU A 212 -0.07 7.57 -3.26
N VAL A 213 0.93 6.97 -2.63
CA VAL A 213 2.21 6.58 -3.23
C VAL A 213 2.27 5.06 -3.37
N LEU A 214 2.66 4.56 -4.53
CA LEU A 214 2.97 3.16 -4.80
C LEU A 214 4.48 3.03 -4.96
N SER A 215 5.12 2.13 -4.19
CA SER A 215 6.58 2.06 -4.09
C SER A 215 7.17 0.66 -3.94
N GLY A 216 8.46 0.52 -4.25
CA GLY A 216 9.21 -0.74 -4.35
C GLY A 216 10.49 -0.71 -3.54
N HIS A 217 11.61 -1.12 -4.17
CA HIS A 217 13.02 -0.98 -3.78
C HIS A 217 13.47 -1.73 -2.52
N ALA A 218 12.62 -1.79 -1.50
CA ALA A 218 12.95 -2.33 -0.20
C ALA A 218 12.94 -3.87 -0.16
N HIS A 219 12.43 -4.54 -1.20
CA HIS A 219 12.35 -6.00 -1.30
C HIS A 219 11.76 -6.72 -0.07
N GLY A 220 10.85 -6.09 0.67
CA GLY A 220 10.32 -6.68 1.92
C GLY A 220 11.34 -6.76 3.05
N GLY A 221 12.51 -6.14 2.91
CA GLY A 221 13.67 -6.30 3.77
C GLY A 221 14.42 -7.62 3.58
N GLN A 222 14.20 -8.29 2.44
CA GLN A 222 14.79 -9.55 1.96
C GLN A 222 14.50 -10.79 2.83
N ILE A 223 14.86 -10.75 4.11
CA ILE A 223 14.53 -11.72 5.14
C ILE A 223 13.60 -11.03 6.14
N ARG A 224 12.45 -11.62 6.42
CA ARG A 224 11.50 -11.11 7.43
C ARG A 224 11.48 -12.00 8.66
N VAL A 225 11.57 -11.38 9.84
CA VAL A 225 11.43 -12.07 11.13
C VAL A 225 10.04 -11.77 11.69
N PRO A 226 9.23 -12.79 12.04
CA PRO A 226 7.91 -12.58 12.65
C PRO A 226 7.99 -11.66 13.88
N GLY A 227 7.11 -10.66 13.94
CA GLY A 227 7.07 -9.66 15.01
C GLY A 227 8.14 -8.55 14.94
N ILE A 228 9.11 -8.62 14.02
CA ILE A 228 10.16 -7.59 13.83
C ILE A 228 10.06 -6.94 12.44
N GLY A 229 9.73 -7.70 11.40
CA GLY A 229 9.69 -7.24 10.02
C GLY A 229 10.97 -7.53 9.25
N GLY A 230 11.28 -6.70 8.25
CA GLY A 230 12.44 -6.87 7.36
C GLY A 230 13.78 -6.61 8.05
N LEU A 231 14.82 -7.36 7.68
CA LEU A 231 16.14 -7.22 8.31
C LEU A 231 17.07 -6.21 7.62
N PHE A 232 17.01 -6.07 6.29
CA PHE A 232 17.85 -5.14 5.55
C PHE A 232 17.17 -4.67 4.26
N ALA A 233 17.17 -3.37 4.00
CA ALA A 233 16.73 -2.81 2.71
C ALA A 233 17.76 -1.81 2.17
N PRO A 234 17.86 -1.68 0.82
CA PRO A 234 18.59 -0.59 0.18
C PRO A 234 18.23 0.77 0.81
N ASN A 235 19.23 1.65 0.90
CA ASN A 235 19.15 3.03 1.39
C ASN A 235 18.65 3.25 2.83
N GLN A 236 18.02 2.26 3.47
CA GLN A 236 17.53 2.27 4.85
C GLN A 236 18.43 1.51 5.82
N GLY A 237 19.23 0.55 5.33
CA GLY A 237 20.16 -0.21 6.16
C GLY A 237 19.48 -1.34 6.92
N LYS A 238 19.87 -1.54 8.20
CA LYS A 238 19.38 -2.63 9.06
C LYS A 238 18.09 -2.24 9.78
N LEU A 239 17.19 -3.22 9.96
CA LEU A 239 15.84 -3.01 10.52
C LEU A 239 15.09 -1.83 9.84
N PRO A 240 15.01 -1.83 8.50
CA PRO A 240 14.37 -0.77 7.71
C PRO A 240 12.89 -0.56 8.07
N LYS A 241 12.47 0.72 8.07
CA LYS A 241 11.10 1.12 8.41
C LYS A 241 10.10 0.78 7.30
N TYR A 242 10.42 1.14 6.05
CA TYR A 242 9.51 1.03 4.92
C TYR A 242 9.90 -0.18 4.06
N THR A 243 9.23 -1.32 4.27
CA THR A 243 9.55 -2.57 3.55
C THR A 243 8.38 -3.28 2.91
N SER A 244 7.18 -3.16 3.49
CA SER A 244 5.97 -3.83 3.03
C SER A 244 4.80 -3.28 3.83
N GLY A 245 3.64 -3.10 3.21
CA GLY A 245 2.43 -2.61 3.87
C GLY A 245 2.11 -1.15 3.57
N VAL A 246 1.05 -0.67 4.24
CA VAL A 246 0.57 0.71 4.16
C VAL A 246 1.23 1.56 5.23
N PHE A 247 1.75 2.72 4.84
CA PHE A 247 2.33 3.74 5.70
C PHE A 247 1.57 5.05 5.53
N TYR A 248 1.59 5.88 6.58
CA TYR A 248 0.83 7.12 6.67
C TYR A 248 1.78 8.29 6.93
N LEU A 249 1.51 9.44 6.32
CA LEU A 249 2.30 10.65 6.57
C LEU A 249 2.05 11.12 8.02
N PRO A 250 3.09 11.38 8.82
CA PRO A 250 2.91 11.87 10.18
C PRO A 250 2.10 13.17 10.21
N GLY A 251 0.99 13.18 10.94
CA GLY A 251 0.08 14.32 11.03
C GLY A 251 -0.94 14.45 9.88
N ASN A 252 -0.93 13.56 8.88
CA ASN A 252 -1.94 13.53 7.82
C ASN A 252 -2.21 12.08 7.33
N PRO A 253 -3.20 11.36 7.90
CA PRO A 253 -3.50 9.98 7.52
C PRO A 253 -4.07 9.85 6.10
N ASP A 254 -4.60 10.93 5.50
CA ASP A 254 -5.11 10.95 4.11
C ASP A 254 -3.97 10.98 3.07
N LYS A 255 -2.73 10.75 3.49
CA LYS A 255 -1.51 10.73 2.68
C LYS A 255 -0.79 9.43 2.94
N GLN A 256 -0.96 8.47 2.03
CA GLN A 256 -0.58 7.07 2.24
C GLN A 256 0.50 6.60 1.26
N MET A 257 1.26 5.58 1.67
CA MET A 257 2.20 4.87 0.81
C MET A 257 2.03 3.36 0.97
N VAL A 258 1.81 2.67 -0.15
CA VAL A 258 1.85 1.20 -0.25
C VAL A 258 3.24 0.79 -0.72
N VAL A 259 3.93 -0.03 0.08
CA VAL A 259 5.27 -0.55 -0.26
C VAL A 259 5.17 -2.03 -0.62
N SER A 260 5.71 -2.38 -1.78
CA SER A 260 5.82 -3.74 -2.27
C SER A 260 7.05 -4.47 -1.72
N ARG A 261 6.90 -5.77 -1.47
CA ARG A 261 8.01 -6.72 -1.25
C ARG A 261 8.76 -7.04 -2.53
N GLY A 262 8.29 -6.58 -3.69
CA GLY A 262 8.87 -6.84 -4.99
C GLY A 262 8.64 -8.28 -5.47
N ILE A 263 8.73 -8.51 -6.77
CA ILE A 263 8.51 -9.82 -7.38
C ILE A 263 9.83 -10.60 -7.51
N GLY A 264 10.81 -10.04 -8.19
CA GLY A 264 12.12 -10.65 -8.42
C GLY A 264 13.04 -10.61 -7.20
N ALA A 265 14.23 -11.18 -7.36
CA ALA A 265 15.30 -11.07 -6.37
C ALA A 265 16.35 -10.06 -6.85
N SER A 266 16.73 -9.12 -5.97
CA SER A 266 17.89 -8.26 -6.18
C SER A 266 19.18 -9.00 -5.80
N SER A 267 20.28 -8.26 -5.63
CA SER A 267 21.65 -8.70 -5.34
C SER A 267 21.82 -9.78 -4.25
N PHE A 268 20.85 -9.94 -3.34
CA PHE A 268 20.79 -11.10 -2.44
C PHE A 268 19.69 -12.08 -2.88
N PRO A 269 20.03 -13.23 -3.50
CA PRO A 269 19.07 -14.06 -4.24
C PRO A 269 18.18 -14.98 -3.38
N ILE A 270 18.11 -14.77 -2.05
CA ILE A 270 17.35 -15.64 -1.14
C ILE A 270 16.37 -14.80 -0.30
N ARG A 271 15.08 -15.08 -0.44
CA ARG A 271 13.97 -14.58 0.38
C ARG A 271 13.63 -15.60 1.49
N LEU A 272 13.29 -15.12 2.68
CA LEU A 272 12.81 -15.96 3.78
C LEU A 272 11.68 -15.24 4.54
N ASN A 273 10.54 -15.91 4.70
CA ASN A 273 9.27 -15.33 5.20
C ASN A 273 8.84 -14.07 4.41
N ASN A 274 9.26 -13.98 3.15
CA ASN A 274 9.24 -12.78 2.32
C ASN A 274 8.94 -13.15 0.86
N ARG A 275 7.95 -14.03 0.66
CA ARG A 275 7.50 -14.48 -0.66
C ARG A 275 7.25 -13.27 -1.59
N PRO A 276 7.66 -13.35 -2.88
CA PRO A 276 7.23 -12.43 -3.92
C PRO A 276 5.73 -12.12 -3.90
N GLU A 277 5.36 -10.90 -4.26
CA GLU A 277 3.96 -10.47 -4.28
C GLU A 277 3.57 -9.65 -5.51
N VAL A 278 2.32 -9.83 -5.93
CA VAL A 278 1.55 -8.83 -6.67
C VAL A 278 0.60 -8.20 -5.65
N ILE A 279 0.50 -6.88 -5.62
CA ILE A 279 -0.42 -6.19 -4.71
C ILE A 279 -1.75 -5.90 -5.42
N ALA A 280 -2.86 -6.07 -4.71
CA ALA A 280 -4.15 -5.47 -5.05
C ALA A 280 -4.37 -4.28 -4.10
N VAL A 281 -4.40 -3.06 -4.63
CA VAL A 281 -4.78 -1.88 -3.84
C VAL A 281 -6.24 -1.54 -4.15
N HIS A 282 -7.11 -1.63 -3.14
CA HIS A 282 -8.51 -1.24 -3.24
C HIS A 282 -8.68 0.12 -2.58
N LEU A 283 -9.01 1.13 -3.38
CA LEU A 283 -9.33 2.46 -2.86
C LEU A 283 -10.75 2.45 -2.28
N THR A 284 -10.92 2.98 -1.08
CA THR A 284 -12.23 3.08 -0.41
C THR A 284 -12.36 4.39 0.36
N THR A 285 -13.58 4.79 0.67
CA THR A 285 -13.87 5.86 1.64
C THR A 285 -14.40 5.31 2.98
N ASP A 286 -14.46 3.99 3.13
CA ASP A 286 -15.02 3.25 4.27
C ASP A 286 -14.41 1.84 4.26
N ILE A 287 -13.46 1.56 5.15
CA ILE A 287 -12.77 0.25 5.17
C ILE A 287 -13.66 -0.86 5.71
N ASP A 288 -14.48 -0.59 6.72
CA ASP A 288 -15.33 -1.58 7.38
C ASP A 288 -16.38 -2.12 6.42
N ARG A 289 -17.01 -1.23 5.64
CA ARG A 289 -17.96 -1.61 4.58
C ARG A 289 -17.30 -2.35 3.42
N ALA A 290 -16.07 -2.00 3.06
CA ALA A 290 -15.33 -2.71 2.00
C ALA A 290 -14.98 -4.14 2.44
N VAL A 291 -14.52 -4.32 3.68
CA VAL A 291 -14.20 -5.64 4.26
C VAL A 291 -15.47 -6.49 4.47
N ASP A 292 -16.57 -5.91 4.96
CA ASP A 292 -17.87 -6.57 5.06
C ASP A 292 -18.39 -7.03 3.69
N GLY A 293 -18.34 -6.16 2.68
CA GLY A 293 -18.74 -6.46 1.31
C GLY A 293 -17.90 -7.58 0.67
N LEU A 294 -16.58 -7.57 0.87
CA LEU A 294 -15.71 -8.65 0.40
C LEU A 294 -15.98 -9.96 1.15
N THR A 295 -16.14 -9.92 2.47
CA THR A 295 -16.43 -11.11 3.29
C THR A 295 -17.73 -11.77 2.85
N LYS A 296 -18.79 -10.99 2.62
CA LYS A 296 -20.06 -11.47 2.07
C LYS A 296 -19.94 -12.05 0.66
N SER A 297 -19.07 -11.48 -0.17
CA SER A 297 -18.82 -11.98 -1.54
C SER A 297 -18.05 -13.30 -1.54
N ILE A 298 -17.02 -13.42 -0.69
CA ILE A 298 -16.26 -14.66 -0.47
C ILE A 298 -17.19 -15.74 0.10
N ASP A 299 -18.01 -15.40 1.09
CA ASP A 299 -18.96 -16.32 1.71
C ASP A 299 -20.01 -16.80 0.68
N TYR A 300 -20.55 -15.91 -0.15
CA TYR A 300 -21.48 -16.29 -1.22
C TYR A 300 -20.85 -17.29 -2.23
N ILE A 301 -19.63 -17.01 -2.72
CA ILE A 301 -18.91 -17.93 -3.63
C ILE A 301 -18.65 -19.26 -2.92
N THR A 302 -18.23 -19.22 -1.65
CA THR A 302 -17.98 -20.41 -0.83
C THR A 302 -19.24 -21.25 -0.65
N GLU A 303 -20.43 -20.64 -0.50
CA GLU A 303 -21.71 -21.39 -0.47
C GLU A 303 -22.05 -22.02 -1.83
N GLN A 304 -21.84 -21.31 -2.95
CA GLN A 304 -22.08 -21.87 -4.29
C GLN A 304 -21.16 -23.07 -4.59
N GLU A 305 -19.93 -23.06 -4.06
CA GLU A 305 -18.97 -24.16 -4.18
C GLU A 305 -19.14 -25.26 -3.12
N GLY A 306 -20.09 -25.11 -2.18
CA GLY A 306 -20.38 -26.08 -1.12
C GLY A 306 -19.33 -26.13 0.01
N GLY A 307 -18.55 -25.05 0.18
CA GLY A 307 -17.61 -24.85 1.28
C GLY A 307 -18.28 -24.38 2.58
N VAL A 308 -17.45 -24.03 3.57
CA VAL A 308 -17.89 -23.49 4.87
C VAL A 308 -17.51 -22.02 4.94
N THR A 309 -18.50 -21.15 5.16
CA THR A 309 -18.31 -19.69 5.15
C THR A 309 -17.65 -19.15 6.41
N PHE A 310 -17.06 -17.95 6.31
CA PHE A 310 -16.56 -17.20 7.46
C PHE A 310 -17.69 -16.96 8.47
N GLN A 311 -18.88 -16.52 8.03
CA GLN A 311 -20.04 -16.33 8.90
C GLN A 311 -20.44 -17.63 9.64
N GLN A 312 -20.38 -18.80 8.98
CA GLN A 312 -20.66 -20.10 9.62
C GLN A 312 -19.60 -20.46 10.67
N VAL A 313 -18.32 -20.20 10.40
CA VAL A 313 -17.22 -20.42 11.35
C VAL A 313 -17.32 -19.48 12.56
N GLU A 314 -17.62 -18.20 12.32
CA GLU A 314 -17.80 -17.20 13.38
C GLU A 314 -19.01 -17.53 14.26
N ASN A 315 -20.16 -17.88 13.67
CA ASN A 315 -21.34 -18.30 14.42
C ASN A 315 -21.05 -19.55 15.28
N GLN A 316 -20.29 -20.53 14.78
CA GLN A 316 -19.85 -21.68 15.58
C GLN A 316 -18.88 -21.29 16.70
N TYR A 317 -17.99 -20.32 16.47
CA TYR A 317 -17.08 -19.81 17.49
C TYR A 317 -17.83 -19.06 18.59
N LEU A 318 -18.76 -18.18 18.23
CA LEU A 318 -19.60 -17.42 19.16
C LEU A 318 -20.50 -18.35 19.99
N ALA A 319 -21.15 -19.34 19.37
CA ALA A 319 -21.92 -20.35 20.08
C ALA A 319 -21.05 -21.10 21.11
N ARG A 320 -19.87 -21.60 20.73
CA ARG A 320 -18.93 -22.26 21.66
C ARG A 320 -18.40 -21.33 22.75
N LYS A 321 -18.26 -20.02 22.46
CA LYS A 321 -17.89 -19.00 23.44
C LYS A 321 -19.00 -18.79 24.47
N GLN A 322 -20.26 -18.76 24.03
CA GLN A 322 -21.44 -18.65 24.87
C GLN A 322 -21.67 -19.91 25.72
N GLU A 323 -21.53 -21.11 25.15
CA GLU A 323 -21.57 -22.39 25.88
C GLU A 323 -20.51 -22.45 26.99
N ARG A 324 -19.29 -21.98 26.70
CA ARG A 324 -18.20 -21.92 27.70
C ARG A 324 -18.46 -20.90 28.80
N ALA A 325 -19.03 -19.73 28.45
CA ALA A 325 -19.42 -18.72 29.41
C ALA A 325 -20.49 -19.28 30.38
N GLN A 326 -21.55 -19.89 29.83
CA GLN A 326 -22.62 -20.53 30.61
C GLN A 326 -22.10 -21.67 31.49
N ALA A 327 -21.21 -22.52 30.97
CA ALA A 327 -20.57 -23.59 31.74
C ALA A 327 -19.66 -23.09 32.88
N GLN A 328 -19.26 -21.81 32.86
CA GLN A 328 -18.50 -21.13 33.92
C GLN A 328 -19.39 -20.22 34.80
N GLY A 329 -20.71 -20.23 34.61
CA GLY A 329 -21.66 -19.42 35.38
C GLY A 329 -21.87 -17.99 34.87
N TYR A 330 -21.29 -17.62 33.72
CA TYR A 330 -21.52 -16.32 33.08
C TYR A 330 -22.71 -16.40 32.13
N PHE A 331 -23.75 -15.61 32.40
CA PHE A 331 -24.94 -15.50 31.56
C PHE A 331 -24.97 -14.15 30.84
N SER A 332 -25.27 -14.15 29.55
CA SER A 332 -25.47 -12.94 28.75
C SER A 332 -26.89 -12.41 28.95
N VAL A 333 -27.04 -11.19 29.46
CA VAL A 333 -28.32 -10.47 29.44
C VAL A 333 -28.53 -9.91 28.03
N THR A 334 -29.64 -10.27 27.39
CA THR A 334 -30.05 -9.69 26.08
C THR A 334 -30.67 -8.30 26.27
N PRO A 335 -30.49 -7.35 25.34
CA PRO A 335 -30.90 -5.95 25.54
C PRO A 335 -32.42 -5.66 25.62
N ASP A 336 -33.30 -6.64 25.41
CA ASP A 336 -34.77 -6.45 25.36
C ASP A 336 -35.46 -6.19 26.72
N ALA A 337 -34.70 -5.84 27.77
CA ALA A 337 -35.25 -5.47 29.07
C ALA A 337 -35.74 -4.01 29.08
N THR A 338 -36.86 -3.73 28.41
CA THR A 338 -37.46 -2.37 28.27
C THR A 338 -38.11 -1.81 29.55
N SER A 339 -37.63 -2.17 30.75
CA SER A 339 -37.98 -1.45 31.98
C SER A 339 -36.82 -1.41 32.99
N SER A 340 -36.52 -0.21 33.48
CA SER A 340 -35.48 0.04 34.48
C SER A 340 -35.81 -0.47 35.89
N HIS A 341 -37.01 -1.03 36.12
CA HIS A 341 -37.37 -1.70 37.36
C HIS A 341 -36.89 -3.17 37.42
N GLU A 342 -36.94 -3.91 36.32
CA GLU A 342 -36.54 -5.33 36.31
C GLU A 342 -35.02 -5.52 36.49
N ILE A 343 -34.22 -4.56 36.02
CA ILE A 343 -32.76 -4.55 36.21
C ILE A 343 -32.39 -4.37 37.70
N ILE A 344 -33.11 -3.52 38.43
CA ILE A 344 -32.84 -3.27 39.86
C ILE A 344 -33.22 -4.50 40.70
N ASP A 345 -34.37 -5.12 40.40
CA ASP A 345 -34.87 -6.31 41.12
C ASP A 345 -34.02 -7.58 40.88
N ALA A 346 -33.21 -7.59 39.82
CA ALA A 346 -32.18 -8.59 39.53
C ALA A 346 -30.86 -8.31 40.27
N ILE A 347 -30.43 -7.04 40.34
CA ILE A 347 -29.20 -6.62 41.03
C ILE A 347 -29.30 -6.85 42.55
N ASP A 348 -30.46 -6.62 43.16
CA ASP A 348 -30.66 -6.76 44.61
C ASP A 348 -30.74 -8.22 45.11
N LYS A 349 -30.84 -9.21 44.20
CA LYS A 349 -30.99 -10.63 44.57
C LYS A 349 -29.71 -11.46 44.59
N GLU A 350 -28.67 -11.07 43.83
CA GLU A 350 -27.37 -11.78 43.81
C GLU A 350 -26.19 -10.81 43.90
N ALA A 351 -25.72 -10.58 45.13
CA ALA A 351 -24.59 -9.70 45.41
C ALA A 351 -23.24 -10.32 45.00
N ASN A 352 -22.84 -10.09 43.74
CA ASN A 352 -21.47 -9.67 43.35
C ASN A 352 -21.36 -9.49 41.83
N VAL A 353 -21.46 -8.24 41.35
CA VAL A 353 -21.15 -7.89 39.95
C VAL A 353 -20.31 -6.61 39.94
N ASP A 354 -19.03 -6.72 39.57
CA ASP A 354 -18.22 -5.56 39.19
C ASP A 354 -18.67 -5.09 37.80
N ALA A 355 -19.23 -3.90 37.72
CA ALA A 355 -19.77 -3.34 36.48
C ALA A 355 -18.72 -2.51 35.71
N TYR A 356 -18.58 -2.80 34.41
CA TYR A 356 -18.04 -1.86 33.43
C TYR A 356 -19.10 -1.59 32.37
N THR A 357 -19.56 -0.34 32.31
CA THR A 357 -20.60 0.11 31.36
C THR A 357 -19.94 0.83 30.18
N LEU A 358 -20.26 0.41 28.96
CA LEU A 358 -20.07 1.22 27.76
C LEU A 358 -21.44 1.71 27.29
N VAL A 359 -21.55 3.01 27.04
CA VAL A 359 -22.78 3.66 26.58
C VAL A 359 -22.69 3.88 25.07
N PRO A 360 -23.59 3.31 24.26
CA PRO A 360 -23.73 3.71 22.85
C PRO A 360 -24.47 5.04 22.76
N ASN A 361 -24.17 5.84 21.75
CA ASN A 361 -24.87 7.10 21.48
C ASN A 361 -25.60 6.98 20.12
N GLU A 362 -26.90 6.71 20.18
CA GLU A 362 -27.80 6.78 19.02
C GLU A 362 -28.33 8.21 18.85
N GLU A 363 -28.63 8.62 17.61
CA GLU A 363 -29.79 9.49 17.34
C GLU A 363 -30.33 9.23 15.92
N GLU A 364 -31.65 9.12 15.80
CA GLU A 364 -32.41 8.72 14.61
C GLU A 364 -32.46 9.83 13.53
N THR A 365 -32.66 9.56 12.24
CA THR A 365 -33.98 9.59 11.52
C THR A 365 -33.73 9.53 9.99
N ASP A 366 -34.63 9.16 9.07
CA ASP A 366 -35.92 8.43 9.10
C ASP A 366 -36.32 8.03 7.64
N MET A 367 -37.28 7.11 7.52
CA MET A 367 -38.19 6.80 6.39
C MET A 367 -37.72 6.14 5.06
N THR A 368 -38.36 4.97 4.83
CA THR A 368 -38.89 4.40 3.57
C THR A 368 -38.04 3.47 2.67
N ASP A 369 -38.23 2.16 2.88
CA ASP A 369 -38.21 1.09 1.85
C ASP A 369 -39.33 1.35 0.82
N PRO A 370 -39.06 1.23 -0.50
CA PRO A 370 -39.58 0.05 -1.17
C PRO A 370 -38.62 -0.59 -2.19
N ARG A 371 -38.34 -1.88 -1.94
CA ARG A 371 -38.06 -2.95 -2.90
C ARG A 371 -38.77 -2.74 -4.25
N GLU A 372 -38.01 -2.43 -5.29
CA GLU A 372 -38.19 -3.04 -6.62
C GLU A 372 -36.81 -3.37 -7.23
N ASN A 373 -36.57 -4.66 -7.41
CA ASN A 373 -35.52 -5.19 -8.27
C ASN A 373 -36.20 -5.73 -9.54
N PRO A 374 -35.82 -5.26 -10.73
CA PRO A 374 -35.92 -6.06 -11.93
C PRO A 374 -34.52 -6.43 -12.43
N PHE A 375 -34.27 -7.75 -12.47
CA PHE A 375 -33.27 -8.32 -13.38
C PHE A 375 -33.50 -7.78 -14.79
N VAL A 376 -32.45 -7.25 -15.42
CA VAL A 376 -32.41 -7.04 -16.87
C VAL A 376 -31.46 -8.08 -17.45
N ASP A 377 -32.04 -8.94 -18.29
CA ASP A 377 -31.36 -9.95 -19.08
C ASP A 377 -30.99 -9.39 -20.47
N ASN A 378 -30.04 -10.05 -21.14
CA ASN A 378 -29.55 -9.87 -22.51
C ASN A 378 -28.42 -8.87 -22.76
N ASN A 379 -27.28 -9.44 -23.18
CA ASN A 379 -26.70 -9.24 -24.52
C ASN A 379 -27.02 -7.91 -25.23
N ASP A 380 -26.08 -6.97 -25.18
CA ASP A 380 -25.54 -6.31 -26.37
C ASP A 380 -24.13 -5.78 -26.04
N TYR A 381 -23.11 -6.36 -26.68
CA TYR A 381 -21.74 -5.82 -26.67
C TYR A 381 -21.61 -4.90 -27.89
N ASP A 382 -21.53 -3.60 -27.65
CA ASP A 382 -21.19 -2.60 -28.67
C ASP A 382 -19.70 -2.24 -28.52
N ASP A 383 -18.90 -2.45 -29.58
CA ASP A 383 -17.43 -2.49 -29.53
C ASP A 383 -16.77 -1.13 -29.89
N ASP A 384 -17.58 -0.10 -30.16
CA ASP A 384 -17.13 1.20 -30.70
C ASP A 384 -17.33 2.36 -29.71
N ALA A 385 -16.46 2.46 -28.68
CA ALA A 385 -16.48 3.59 -27.72
C ALA A 385 -15.09 4.11 -27.27
N VAL A 386 -14.01 3.83 -28.00
CA VAL A 386 -12.68 4.43 -27.73
C VAL A 386 -12.27 5.34 -28.88
N ASP A 387 -12.52 6.64 -28.73
CA ASP A 387 -11.96 7.65 -29.64
C ASP A 387 -10.44 7.77 -29.42
N ARG A 388 -9.67 7.33 -30.42
CA ARG A 388 -8.20 7.34 -30.43
C ARG A 388 -7.62 8.54 -31.20
N SER A 389 -8.44 9.50 -31.63
CA SER A 389 -8.05 10.55 -32.58
C SER A 389 -7.31 11.76 -31.98
N THR A 390 -7.19 11.85 -30.66
CA THR A 390 -6.75 13.07 -29.94
C THR A 390 -5.30 13.04 -29.40
N ILE A 391 -4.54 11.98 -29.67
CA ILE A 391 -3.13 11.88 -29.22
C ILE A 391 -2.21 12.56 -30.24
N GLU A 392 -2.02 13.87 -30.11
CA GLU A 392 -0.92 14.58 -30.79
C GLU A 392 0.41 14.34 -30.06
N ALA A 393 1.46 14.01 -30.81
CA ALA A 393 2.82 13.83 -30.29
C ALA A 393 3.69 15.08 -30.57
N PRO A 394 4.10 15.85 -29.53
CA PRO A 394 4.94 17.03 -29.73
C PRO A 394 6.42 16.70 -29.89
N LYS A 395 7.16 17.60 -30.54
CA LYS A 395 8.59 17.48 -30.84
C LYS A 395 9.46 18.04 -29.71
N TYR A 396 10.68 17.52 -29.60
CA TYR A 396 11.72 18.04 -28.71
C TYR A 396 12.43 19.25 -29.33
N GLU A 397 12.50 20.35 -28.57
CA GLU A 397 13.59 21.32 -28.62
C GLU A 397 14.07 21.54 -27.17
N ALA A 398 15.35 21.85 -26.99
CA ALA A 398 15.99 22.01 -25.69
C ALA A 398 16.78 23.31 -25.68
N ASP A 399 16.77 24.06 -24.58
CA ASP A 399 17.74 25.13 -24.28
C ASP A 399 17.80 25.42 -22.77
N ASP A 400 18.99 25.19 -22.20
CA ASP A 400 19.81 25.98 -21.28
C ASP A 400 19.33 26.62 -19.93
N GLU A 401 20.36 26.90 -19.11
CA GLU A 401 20.33 27.14 -17.66
C GLU A 401 19.81 28.52 -17.21
N GLU A 402 19.19 28.59 -16.01
CA GLU A 402 19.33 29.77 -15.15
C GLU A 402 19.36 29.43 -13.64
N LYS A 403 20.15 30.17 -12.85
CA LYS A 403 20.39 29.95 -11.41
C LYS A 403 19.68 31.00 -10.56
N VAL A 404 19.09 30.60 -9.43
CA VAL A 404 18.43 31.51 -8.46
C VAL A 404 19.03 31.32 -7.04
N PRO A 405 19.32 32.39 -6.27
CA PRO A 405 20.15 32.32 -5.04
C PRO A 405 19.39 32.09 -3.71
N HIS A 406 20.14 31.74 -2.66
CA HIS A 406 19.63 31.42 -1.32
C HIS A 406 19.30 32.63 -0.40
N ASN A 407 18.11 32.56 0.22
CA ASN A 407 17.71 32.93 1.61
C ASN A 407 17.86 34.40 2.11
N PRO A 408 16.92 34.88 2.96
CA PRO A 408 17.30 35.08 4.36
C PRO A 408 16.20 34.84 5.44
N SER A 409 16.56 34.03 6.45
CA SER A 409 16.23 34.09 7.89
C SER A 409 14.84 34.55 8.40
N ILE A 410 14.14 33.66 9.11
CA ILE A 410 12.96 33.96 9.96
C ILE A 410 13.37 33.94 11.45
N LYS A 411 12.91 34.93 12.23
CA LYS A 411 13.03 34.96 13.71
C LYS A 411 11.74 34.47 14.38
N SER A 412 11.86 33.52 15.30
CA SER A 412 10.75 33.03 16.15
C SER A 412 11.33 32.38 17.40
N SER A 413 10.87 32.79 18.59
CA SER A 413 11.23 32.16 19.87
C SER A 413 10.22 31.08 20.27
N TYR A 414 10.70 30.05 20.95
CA TYR A 414 9.93 28.84 21.29
C TYR A 414 9.99 28.57 22.81
N ILE A 415 8.98 27.84 23.30
CA ILE A 415 8.88 27.43 24.70
C ILE A 415 8.97 25.90 24.72
N LEU A 416 9.97 25.38 25.43
CA LEU A 416 10.09 23.96 25.72
C LEU A 416 9.31 23.64 27.00
N LEU A 417 8.61 22.51 26.97
CA LEU A 417 7.83 21.96 28.07
C LEU A 417 8.41 20.59 28.41
N ASP A 418 8.82 20.42 29.65
CA ASP A 418 9.19 19.11 30.18
C ASP A 418 7.91 18.29 30.43
N PRO A 419 7.73 17.10 29.80
CA PRO A 419 6.52 16.31 29.91
C PRO A 419 6.35 15.60 31.27
N GLU A 420 7.42 15.40 32.04
CA GLU A 420 7.35 14.78 33.37
C GLU A 420 7.15 15.82 34.49
N THR A 421 7.78 17.01 34.36
CA THR A 421 7.75 18.04 35.42
C THR A 421 6.81 19.22 35.14
N ASN A 422 6.36 19.41 33.89
CA ASN A 422 5.56 20.55 33.43
C ASN A 422 6.25 21.94 33.55
N GLU A 423 7.56 21.99 33.82
CA GLU A 423 8.30 23.25 33.78
C GLU A 423 8.42 23.81 32.35
N LYS A 424 8.41 25.15 32.24
CA LYS A 424 8.45 25.89 30.97
C LYS A 424 9.75 26.66 30.84
N THR A 425 10.59 26.28 29.88
CA THR A 425 11.79 27.05 29.54
C THR A 425 11.55 27.84 28.25
N VAL A 426 11.68 29.16 28.35
CA VAL A 426 11.63 30.06 27.19
C VAL A 426 13.05 30.18 26.62
N VAL A 427 13.24 29.82 25.35
CA VAL A 427 14.53 29.92 24.67
C VAL A 427 14.47 31.09 23.68
N ASP A 428 15.38 32.06 23.84
CA ASP A 428 15.43 33.25 22.98
C ASP A 428 16.82 33.45 22.33
N GLU A 429 16.76 33.76 21.04
CA GLU A 429 17.80 34.05 20.03
C GLU A 429 19.02 33.11 19.80
N ASN A 430 19.26 32.83 18.52
CA ASN A 430 20.51 32.39 17.88
C ASN A 430 21.09 31.01 18.26
N VAL A 431 20.38 29.93 17.88
CA VAL A 431 20.96 28.58 17.72
C VAL A 431 20.72 28.10 16.29
N ASN A 432 21.76 27.55 15.63
CA ASN A 432 21.64 26.95 14.30
C ASN A 432 20.70 25.73 14.37
N ALA A 433 19.65 25.72 13.55
CA ALA A 433 18.63 24.67 13.53
C ALA A 433 19.24 23.27 13.28
N GLU A 434 20.30 23.16 12.49
CA GLU A 434 21.02 21.90 12.23
C GLU A 434 21.49 21.21 13.53
N LYS A 435 21.81 21.99 14.58
CA LYS A 435 22.36 21.46 15.83
C LYS A 435 21.28 20.97 16.82
N ILE A 436 20.03 21.39 16.64
CA ILE A 436 18.92 20.91 17.49
C ILE A 436 18.50 19.49 17.04
N PHE A 437 18.55 19.22 15.73
CA PHE A 437 18.19 17.91 15.18
C PHE A 437 19.32 16.87 15.24
N SER A 438 20.58 17.26 15.48
CA SER A 438 21.69 16.29 15.62
C SER A 438 21.74 15.62 17.00
N ASP A 439 21.40 16.37 18.05
CA ASP A 439 21.78 15.99 19.42
C ASP A 439 20.65 15.24 20.18
N ASN A 440 19.38 15.36 19.76
CA ASN A 440 18.20 14.85 20.47
C ASN A 440 17.37 13.78 19.72
N LEU A 441 17.98 12.98 18.84
CA LEU A 441 17.28 11.99 17.98
C LEU A 441 16.57 10.82 18.70
N ASN A 442 16.53 10.79 20.04
CA ASN A 442 16.00 9.69 20.86
C ASN A 442 14.97 10.12 21.93
N GLU A 443 14.51 11.38 21.96
CA GLU A 443 13.49 11.84 22.91
C GLU A 443 12.29 12.48 22.19
N ASP A 444 11.07 12.21 22.67
CA ASP A 444 9.82 12.64 22.05
C ASP A 444 9.57 14.14 22.24
N VAL A 445 10.08 14.97 21.33
CA VAL A 445 9.91 16.43 21.36
C VAL A 445 8.59 16.86 20.69
N PHE A 446 7.62 17.28 21.50
CA PHE A 446 6.36 17.85 21.02
C PHE A 446 6.45 19.37 20.83
N ILE A 447 6.30 19.84 19.58
CA ILE A 447 6.25 21.28 19.27
C ILE A 447 4.79 21.75 19.27
N VAL A 448 4.40 22.55 20.26
CA VAL A 448 3.04 23.13 20.35
C VAL A 448 3.08 24.61 19.96
N LYS A 449 2.24 25.00 18.99
CA LYS A 449 2.08 26.40 18.57
C LYS A 449 1.31 27.19 19.63
N ASP A 450 1.91 28.27 20.17
CA ASP A 450 1.23 29.17 21.13
C ASP A 450 0.04 29.88 20.44
N PRO A 451 -1.21 29.62 20.84
CA PRO A 451 -2.39 30.18 20.19
C PRO A 451 -2.60 31.69 20.47
N LYS A 452 -1.75 32.32 21.30
CA LYS A 452 -1.87 33.75 21.66
C LYS A 452 -0.90 34.68 20.92
N LYS A 453 -0.03 34.16 20.06
CA LYS A 453 0.81 34.97 19.15
C LYS A 453 0.45 34.62 17.70
N LYS A 454 0.10 35.65 16.92
CA LYS A 454 -0.23 35.53 15.50
C LYS A 454 0.98 35.12 14.68
#